data_AF-A0A5J5I501-F1
#
_entry.id   AF-A0A5J5I501-F1
#
_cell.length_a   1.000
_cell.length_b   1.000
_cell.length_c   1.000
_cell.angle_alpha   90.00
_cell.angle_beta   90.00
_cell.angle_gamma   90.00
#
_symmetry.space_group_name_H-M   'P 1'
#
loop_
_entity.id
_entity.type
_entity.pdbx_description
1 polymer ?
#
loop_
_entity_poly.entity_id
_entity_poly.type
_entity_poly.pdbx_seq_one_letter_code
_entity_poly.pdbx_strand_id
1 'polypeptide(L)'
;MSQLQRRCGTMDLHEKLLRESAEYAKNRAEIEKFTADFKKSKLLLAADRGIIRIPVVVHVVYNTPVQNVPDEQINSQMVVLNQDFRSLNADIVNVPGVFQDRIADARVEFTLATVDPQGNPTNGIVRVPTNVTEFTIEADNVKFTVAGGSDAWPSDKYLNMWVCNLEGGLLGYAQFPGGPANTDGVVIDFQAFGTTGTAAPPFHLGRTATHEVGHWLNLFHIWGDDGEACTGSDLVDDTPNQAGPNFGCPTFPHITCSNGPNGDMFMNYMDYGDDHCIIMFSKGQADRMDACLQGPRSSFLIYEVRNADLSIEFTGTPAFIEAGKNFTVVQRVRNLGPDKAREVTLSFVLPENTQYVSSTPEGTMNGNLVTWTLGDLANGAMLDVSITLLPTNNQLTCLQASVSSIEADPDTGNNSIEQCLMAFQTERIRAARVIDSTTYSKQLRGIIKTDKTITSCQILEIKSETDHVSLPDAAGNVRAKVETEIVVGLPLSNGQRIKCKMESTHHVQLMAPPGTRISSDILSYSCSFEQLEEDKYKITVIFQQSVQSTQNTILDIPVIG
;
A
#
# COMPACT_ATOMS: atom_id res chain seq x y z
N MET A 1 50.18 -42.78 10.84
CA MET A 1 49.63 -41.68 10.00
C MET A 1 49.13 -40.64 10.98
N SER A 2 49.66 -39.41 10.97
CA SER A 2 49.07 -38.34 11.79
C SER A 2 47.65 -38.12 11.31
N GLN A 3 46.70 -38.04 12.24
CA GLN A 3 45.31 -37.72 11.91
C GLN A 3 45.29 -36.31 11.31
N LEU A 4 44.57 -36.10 10.20
CA LEU A 4 44.34 -34.75 9.67
C LEU A 4 43.63 -33.92 10.75
N GLN A 5 44.07 -32.68 10.97
CA GLN A 5 43.50 -31.75 11.95
C GLN A 5 42.98 -30.52 11.25
N ARG A 6 41.87 -29.93 11.76
CA ARG A 6 41.38 -28.65 11.25
C ARG A 6 42.46 -27.59 11.44
N ARG A 7 42.73 -26.83 10.38
CA ARG A 7 43.60 -25.66 10.42
C ARG A 7 42.86 -24.51 9.77
N CYS A 8 42.60 -23.46 10.54
CA CYS A 8 42.08 -22.17 10.08
C CYS A 8 43.17 -21.10 10.25
N GLY A 9 43.25 -20.19 9.28
CA GLY A 9 44.26 -19.13 9.22
C GLY A 9 43.74 -17.76 9.62
N THR A 10 42.45 -17.66 9.99
CA THR A 10 41.79 -16.38 10.28
C THR A 10 42.54 -15.56 11.33
N MET A 11 43.06 -16.19 12.38
CA MET A 11 43.79 -15.47 13.44
C MET A 11 45.16 -14.97 12.98
N ASP A 12 45.87 -15.74 12.14
CA ASP A 12 47.13 -15.29 11.53
C ASP A 12 46.90 -14.04 10.66
N LEU A 13 45.85 -14.04 9.84
CA LEU A 13 45.46 -12.88 9.03
C LEU A 13 44.98 -11.71 9.90
N HIS A 14 44.18 -11.98 10.94
CA HIS A 14 43.69 -10.99 11.88
C HIS A 14 44.84 -10.26 12.56
N GLU A 15 45.79 -10.99 13.12
CA GLU A 15 46.96 -10.43 13.78
C GLU A 15 47.87 -9.66 12.81
N LYS A 16 48.07 -10.20 11.59
CA LYS A 16 48.81 -9.48 10.55
C LYS A 16 48.16 -8.14 10.25
N LEU A 17 46.85 -8.10 10.02
CA LEU A 17 46.11 -6.86 9.76
C LEU A 17 46.13 -5.90 10.95
N LEU A 18 46.05 -6.40 12.19
CA LEU A 18 46.21 -5.57 13.40
C LEU A 18 47.59 -4.91 13.49
N ARG A 19 48.65 -5.62 13.06
CA ARG A 19 50.02 -5.08 13.05
C ARG A 19 50.26 -4.10 11.89
N GLU A 20 49.70 -4.39 10.72
CA GLU A 20 50.03 -3.68 9.48
C GLU A 20 49.06 -2.53 9.15
N SER A 21 47.82 -2.55 9.66
CA SER A 21 46.79 -1.54 9.38
C SER A 21 46.24 -0.91 10.65
N ALA A 22 46.65 0.33 10.92
CA ALA A 22 46.11 1.13 12.02
C ALA A 22 44.60 1.39 11.88
N GLU A 23 44.11 1.50 10.64
CA GLU A 23 42.67 1.64 10.36
C GLU A 23 41.91 0.37 10.74
N TYR A 24 42.43 -0.81 10.38
CA TYR A 24 41.82 -2.08 10.78
C TYR A 24 41.77 -2.23 12.30
N ALA A 25 42.88 -1.96 12.99
CA ALA A 25 42.93 -2.02 14.45
C ALA A 25 41.90 -1.09 15.11
N LYS A 26 41.75 0.13 14.59
CA LYS A 26 40.72 1.07 15.03
C LYS A 26 39.31 0.53 14.77
N ASN A 27 39.05 0.06 13.55
CA ASN A 27 37.74 -0.47 13.16
C ASN A 27 37.34 -1.68 14.02
N ARG A 28 38.27 -2.61 14.30
CA ARG A 28 38.03 -3.76 15.19
C ARG A 28 37.66 -3.32 16.61
N ALA A 29 38.37 -2.35 17.17
CA ALA A 29 38.04 -1.81 18.49
C ALA A 29 36.65 -1.16 18.53
N GLU A 30 36.27 -0.42 17.47
CA GLU A 30 34.94 0.19 17.34
C GLU A 30 33.84 -0.86 17.18
N ILE A 31 34.09 -1.92 16.40
CA ILE A 31 33.15 -3.04 16.19
C ILE A 31 32.92 -3.82 17.49
N GLU A 32 33.97 -4.11 18.27
CA GLU A 32 33.79 -4.81 19.54
C GLU A 32 33.06 -3.95 20.57
N LYS A 33 33.33 -2.64 20.59
CA LYS A 33 32.56 -1.69 21.41
C LYS A 33 31.09 -1.68 21.00
N PHE A 34 30.80 -1.54 19.70
CA PHE A 34 29.44 -1.58 19.16
C PHE A 34 28.74 -2.89 19.53
N THR A 35 29.41 -4.03 19.37
CA THR A 35 28.86 -5.36 19.69
C THR A 35 28.51 -5.48 21.17
N ALA A 36 29.37 -4.99 22.06
CA ALA A 36 29.12 -4.98 23.50
C ALA A 36 27.93 -4.08 23.87
N ASP A 37 27.81 -2.91 23.26
CA ASP A 37 26.70 -1.98 23.49
C ASP A 37 25.38 -2.54 22.92
N PHE A 38 25.44 -3.16 21.73
CA PHE A 38 24.32 -3.84 21.09
C PHE A 38 23.75 -4.96 21.98
N LYS A 39 24.63 -5.86 22.47
CA LYS A 39 24.25 -6.97 23.38
C LYS A 39 23.64 -6.50 24.70
N LYS A 40 23.99 -5.31 25.19
CA LYS A 40 23.41 -4.72 26.42
C LYS A 40 22.06 -4.06 26.16
N SER A 41 21.88 -3.47 24.98
CA SER A 41 20.68 -2.69 24.67
C SER A 41 19.39 -3.54 24.73
N LYS A 42 19.46 -4.85 24.46
CA LYS A 42 18.46 -5.95 24.61
C LYS A 42 16.98 -5.66 24.27
N LEU A 43 16.59 -4.46 23.85
CA LEU A 43 15.19 -4.05 23.86
C LEU A 43 14.46 -4.17 22.51
N LEU A 44 15.12 -4.49 21.38
CA LEU A 44 14.41 -4.51 20.09
C LEU A 44 14.71 -5.65 19.08
N LEU A 45 15.88 -6.31 19.02
CA LEU A 45 16.33 -6.80 17.69
C LEU A 45 16.63 -8.30 17.50
N ALA A 46 16.08 -9.20 18.32
CA ALA A 46 16.07 -10.64 18.00
C ALA A 46 14.70 -11.17 17.56
N ALA A 47 13.59 -10.45 17.75
CA ALA A 47 12.27 -10.92 17.33
C ALA A 47 11.83 -10.38 15.96
N ASP A 48 12.45 -9.30 15.45
CA ASP A 48 11.84 -8.50 14.37
C ASP A 48 12.72 -8.30 13.11
N ARG A 49 14.00 -8.68 13.13
CA ARG A 49 14.88 -8.46 11.95
C ARG A 49 14.57 -9.36 10.74
N GLY A 50 13.69 -10.34 10.90
CA GLY A 50 13.45 -11.37 9.88
C GLY A 50 14.70 -12.22 9.56
N ILE A 51 14.68 -12.89 8.41
CA ILE A 51 15.82 -13.65 7.88
C ILE A 51 16.61 -12.74 6.96
N ILE A 52 17.92 -12.64 7.17
CA ILE A 52 18.82 -11.88 6.29
C ILE A 52 19.32 -12.81 5.20
N ARG A 53 19.14 -12.43 3.93
CA ARG A 53 19.62 -13.19 2.77
C ARG A 53 20.90 -12.55 2.26
N ILE A 54 22.00 -13.29 2.30
CA ILE A 54 23.32 -12.84 1.87
C ILE A 54 23.59 -13.36 0.45
N PRO A 55 23.74 -12.47 -0.56
CA PRO A 55 24.22 -12.85 -1.88
C PRO A 55 25.67 -13.33 -1.80
N VAL A 56 25.96 -14.50 -2.36
CA VAL A 56 27.28 -15.12 -2.39
C VAL A 56 27.79 -15.16 -3.81
N VAL A 57 29.05 -14.79 -4.02
CA VAL A 57 29.78 -15.10 -5.24
C VAL A 57 30.90 -16.08 -4.92
N VAL A 58 30.95 -17.18 -5.66
CA VAL A 58 31.97 -18.22 -5.48
C VAL A 58 33.01 -18.11 -6.58
N HIS A 59 34.24 -17.77 -6.20
CA HIS A 59 35.39 -17.66 -7.09
C HIS A 59 36.18 -18.97 -7.07
N VAL A 60 35.95 -19.85 -8.04
CA VAL A 60 36.73 -21.08 -8.22
C VAL A 60 38.01 -20.76 -8.97
N VAL A 61 39.14 -20.74 -8.26
CA VAL A 61 40.47 -20.47 -8.82
C VAL A 61 41.25 -21.77 -8.91
N TYR A 62 41.50 -22.25 -10.12
CA TYR A 62 41.95 -23.63 -10.35
C TYR A 62 43.18 -23.72 -11.27
N ASN A 63 44.16 -24.53 -10.89
CA ASN A 63 45.34 -24.88 -11.69
C ASN A 63 45.18 -26.22 -12.42
N THR A 64 44.42 -27.15 -11.83
CA THR A 64 44.15 -28.47 -12.42
C THR A 64 42.65 -28.70 -12.64
N PRO A 65 42.24 -29.63 -13.51
CA PRO A 65 40.82 -29.94 -13.72
C PRO A 65 40.08 -30.39 -12.46
N VAL A 66 40.78 -31.05 -11.51
CA VAL A 66 40.17 -31.51 -10.26
C VAL A 66 39.81 -30.34 -9.34
N GLN A 67 40.62 -29.29 -9.33
CA GLN A 67 40.36 -28.07 -8.53
C GLN A 67 39.20 -27.23 -9.10
N ASN A 68 38.79 -27.46 -10.35
CA ASN A 68 37.64 -26.80 -10.97
C ASN A 68 36.33 -27.45 -10.50
N VAL A 69 36.01 -27.31 -9.21
CA VAL A 69 34.90 -28.01 -8.53
C VAL A 69 33.55 -27.81 -9.25
N PRO A 70 32.71 -28.84 -9.42
CA PRO A 70 31.46 -28.73 -10.16
C PRO A 70 30.42 -27.87 -9.45
N ASP A 71 29.48 -27.29 -10.22
CA ASP A 71 28.37 -26.48 -9.68
C ASP A 71 27.57 -27.22 -8.60
N GLU A 72 27.41 -28.55 -8.72
CA GLU A 72 26.73 -29.37 -7.71
C GLU A 72 27.43 -29.32 -6.34
N GLN A 73 28.76 -29.32 -6.32
CA GLN A 73 29.54 -29.18 -5.10
C GLN A 73 29.35 -27.79 -4.48
N ILE A 74 29.33 -26.75 -5.31
CA ILE A 74 29.06 -25.38 -4.85
C ILE A 74 27.64 -25.25 -4.27
N ASN A 75 26.64 -25.78 -4.96
CA ASN A 75 25.26 -25.80 -4.50
C ASN A 75 25.11 -26.58 -3.18
N SER A 76 25.84 -27.69 -3.03
CA SER A 76 25.84 -28.46 -1.78
C SER A 76 26.37 -27.65 -0.59
N GLN A 77 27.37 -26.78 -0.81
CA GLN A 77 27.86 -25.88 0.24
C GLN A 77 26.81 -24.84 0.64
N MET A 78 26.07 -24.29 -0.32
CA MET A 78 24.98 -23.34 -0.03
C MET A 78 23.87 -24.02 0.79
N VAL A 79 23.55 -25.28 0.50
CA VAL A 79 22.61 -26.07 1.31
C VAL A 79 23.11 -26.21 2.75
N VAL A 80 24.39 -26.55 2.95
CA VAL A 80 24.99 -26.67 4.28
C VAL A 80 24.94 -25.36 5.07
N LEU A 81 25.36 -24.25 4.46
CA LEU A 81 25.33 -22.95 5.13
C LEU A 81 23.90 -22.59 5.56
N ASN A 82 22.92 -22.80 4.68
CA ASN A 82 21.51 -22.56 5.01
C ASN A 82 20.97 -23.51 6.09
N GLN A 83 21.51 -24.72 6.23
CA GLN A 83 21.14 -25.62 7.31
C GLN A 83 21.76 -25.16 8.63
N ASP A 84 23.06 -24.90 8.66
CA ASP A 84 23.78 -24.57 9.88
C ASP A 84 23.39 -23.21 10.46
N PHE A 85 23.31 -22.17 9.62
CA PHE A 85 22.94 -20.81 10.05
C PHE A 85 21.44 -20.66 10.34
N ARG A 86 20.63 -21.69 10.05
CA ARG A 86 19.21 -21.74 10.40
C ARG A 86 18.88 -22.79 11.47
N SER A 87 19.88 -23.49 11.99
CA SER A 87 19.69 -24.64 12.90
C SER A 87 18.73 -25.71 12.34
N LEU A 88 18.83 -25.95 11.03
CA LEU A 88 18.06 -26.96 10.27
C LEU A 88 18.92 -28.18 9.90
N ASN A 89 20.17 -28.24 10.35
CA ASN A 89 21.06 -29.37 10.18
C ASN A 89 20.54 -30.60 10.95
N ALA A 90 20.49 -31.75 10.29
CA ALA A 90 19.86 -32.96 10.86
C ALA A 90 20.61 -33.54 12.06
N ASP A 91 21.92 -33.30 12.14
CA ASP A 91 22.80 -33.76 13.22
C ASP A 91 22.72 -32.91 14.49
N ILE A 92 21.98 -31.79 14.49
CA ILE A 92 21.74 -30.94 15.67
C ILE A 92 21.18 -31.74 16.87
N VAL A 93 20.50 -32.85 16.60
CA VAL A 93 19.98 -33.80 17.60
C VAL A 93 21.09 -34.42 18.47
N ASN A 94 22.34 -34.39 18.02
CA ASN A 94 23.49 -34.92 18.74
C ASN A 94 24.10 -33.93 19.74
N VAL A 95 23.61 -32.68 19.80
CA VAL A 95 24.04 -31.72 20.83
C VAL A 95 23.69 -32.27 22.23
N PRO A 96 24.65 -32.31 23.18
CA PRO A 96 24.39 -32.78 24.53
C PRO A 96 23.23 -32.04 25.19
N GLY A 97 22.38 -32.76 25.93
CA GLY A 97 21.14 -32.23 26.50
C GLY A 97 21.31 -30.93 27.32
N VAL A 98 22.47 -30.74 27.95
CA VAL A 98 22.77 -29.55 28.76
C VAL A 98 23.03 -28.28 27.95
N PHE A 99 23.33 -28.42 26.65
CA PHE A 99 23.56 -27.30 25.73
C PHE A 99 22.40 -27.07 24.75
N GLN A 100 21.36 -27.91 24.77
CA GLN A 100 20.19 -27.78 23.88
C GLN A 100 19.54 -26.38 23.97
N ASP A 101 19.39 -25.85 25.19
CA ASP A 101 18.81 -24.51 25.40
C ASP A 101 19.71 -23.35 24.91
N ARG A 102 20.94 -23.63 24.49
CA ARG A 102 21.89 -22.64 23.94
C ARG A 102 21.91 -22.62 22.43
N ILE A 103 21.32 -23.60 21.75
CA ILE A 103 21.27 -23.65 20.28
C ILE A 103 20.58 -22.41 19.72
N ALA A 104 21.12 -21.86 18.63
CA ALA A 104 20.58 -20.71 17.95
C ALA A 104 20.25 -20.96 16.47
N ASP A 105 19.08 -20.50 16.05
CA ASP A 105 18.82 -20.12 14.66
C ASP A 105 19.44 -18.73 14.46
N ALA A 106 20.54 -18.66 13.70
CA ALA A 106 21.20 -17.40 13.39
C ALA A 106 20.44 -16.58 12.35
N ARG A 107 19.33 -17.07 11.76
CA ARG A 107 18.44 -16.36 10.83
C ARG A 107 19.17 -15.68 9.68
N VAL A 108 20.20 -16.35 9.16
CA VAL A 108 20.92 -15.96 7.95
C VAL A 108 20.72 -17.05 6.92
N GLU A 109 20.38 -16.65 5.70
CA GLU A 109 20.33 -17.51 4.52
C GLU A 109 21.32 -17.02 3.48
N PHE A 110 21.85 -17.93 2.68
CA PHE A 110 22.85 -17.68 1.65
C PHE A 110 22.29 -18.12 0.31
N THR A 111 22.44 -17.27 -0.70
CA THR A 111 22.06 -17.58 -2.08
C THR A 111 23.18 -17.19 -3.02
N LEU A 112 23.43 -17.99 -4.05
CA LEU A 112 24.29 -17.54 -5.14
C LEU A 112 23.72 -16.27 -5.77
N ALA A 113 24.58 -15.31 -6.07
CA ALA A 113 24.21 -14.05 -6.69
C ALA A 113 23.60 -14.30 -8.08
N THR A 114 22.49 -13.62 -8.37
CA THR A 114 21.81 -13.69 -9.67
C THR A 114 22.11 -12.50 -10.57
N VAL A 115 22.77 -11.47 -10.02
CA VAL A 115 23.20 -10.25 -10.71
C VAL A 115 24.65 -9.97 -10.35
N ASP A 116 25.47 -9.59 -11.32
CA ASP A 116 26.89 -9.25 -11.14
C ASP A 116 27.07 -7.77 -10.73
N PRO A 117 28.29 -7.30 -10.41
CA PRO A 117 28.52 -5.91 -10.02
C PRO A 117 28.21 -4.88 -11.11
N GLN A 118 28.14 -5.31 -12.37
CA GLN A 118 27.80 -4.47 -13.53
C GLN A 118 26.29 -4.49 -13.85
N GLY A 119 25.50 -5.26 -13.11
CA GLY A 119 24.05 -5.37 -13.30
C GLY A 119 23.62 -6.46 -14.29
N ASN A 120 24.53 -7.32 -14.76
CA ASN A 120 24.19 -8.39 -15.69
C ASN A 120 23.74 -9.66 -14.94
N PRO A 121 22.87 -10.50 -15.53
CA PRO A 121 22.54 -11.80 -14.97
C PRO A 121 23.77 -12.70 -14.81
N THR A 122 23.85 -13.39 -13.68
CA THR A 122 24.91 -14.37 -13.38
C THR A 122 24.34 -15.58 -12.64
N ASN A 123 25.10 -16.67 -12.58
CA ASN A 123 24.83 -17.82 -11.70
C ASN A 123 25.59 -17.71 -10.36
N GLY A 124 26.32 -16.62 -10.12
CA GLY A 124 27.06 -16.37 -8.89
C GLY A 124 28.37 -17.17 -8.78
N ILE A 125 28.84 -17.77 -9.88
CA ILE A 125 30.06 -18.58 -9.90
C ILE A 125 31.04 -17.99 -10.93
N VAL A 126 32.21 -17.58 -10.45
CA VAL A 126 33.33 -17.13 -11.26
C VAL A 126 34.36 -18.25 -11.32
N ARG A 127 34.83 -18.62 -12.51
CA ARG A 127 35.83 -19.69 -12.69
C ARG A 127 37.09 -19.11 -13.35
N VAL A 128 38.21 -19.16 -12.63
CA VAL A 128 39.48 -18.56 -13.07
C VAL A 128 40.58 -19.62 -13.17
N PRO A 129 41.05 -19.99 -14.38
CA PRO A 129 42.23 -20.82 -14.52
C PRO A 129 43.47 -20.05 -14.09
N THR A 130 44.39 -20.70 -13.38
CA THR A 130 45.62 -20.08 -12.87
C THR A 130 46.85 -20.97 -13.09
N ASN A 131 48.03 -20.35 -13.12
CA ASN A 131 49.31 -21.06 -13.07
C ASN A 131 49.86 -21.21 -11.64
N VAL A 132 49.21 -20.60 -10.66
CA VAL A 132 49.56 -20.73 -9.24
C VAL A 132 49.13 -22.13 -8.77
N THR A 133 50.09 -22.93 -8.32
CA THR A 133 49.83 -24.31 -7.91
C THR A 133 49.16 -24.39 -6.54
N GLU A 134 49.55 -23.50 -5.62
CA GLU A 134 49.08 -23.43 -4.24
C GLU A 134 49.03 -21.95 -3.82
N PHE A 135 47.99 -21.57 -3.07
CA PHE A 135 47.82 -20.22 -2.52
C PHE A 135 48.14 -20.20 -1.02
N THR A 136 48.64 -19.07 -0.54
CA THR A 136 49.03 -18.90 0.88
C THR A 136 48.30 -17.72 1.51
N ILE A 137 48.12 -17.80 2.82
CA ILE A 137 47.47 -16.73 3.59
C ILE A 137 48.39 -15.49 3.73
N GLU A 138 49.70 -15.69 3.75
CA GLU A 138 50.68 -14.61 3.87
C GLU A 138 50.62 -13.68 2.66
N ALA A 139 50.43 -14.25 1.46
CA ALA A 139 50.33 -13.50 0.22
C ALA A 139 48.90 -12.99 -0.05
N ASP A 140 47.88 -13.69 0.44
CA ASP A 140 46.45 -13.44 0.15
C ASP A 140 46.16 -13.28 -1.37
N ASN A 141 46.99 -13.92 -2.19
CA ASN A 141 47.08 -13.66 -3.63
C ASN A 141 45.91 -14.23 -4.43
N VAL A 142 45.12 -15.15 -3.84
CA VAL A 142 43.91 -15.70 -4.47
C VAL A 142 42.85 -14.61 -4.71
N LYS A 143 42.90 -13.51 -3.97
CA LYS A 143 41.94 -12.41 -4.05
C LYS A 143 42.31 -11.34 -5.08
N PHE A 144 43.36 -11.56 -5.87
CA PHE A 144 43.87 -10.58 -6.82
C PHE A 144 44.17 -11.20 -8.19
N THR A 145 43.47 -10.75 -9.23
CA THR A 145 43.66 -11.23 -10.62
C THR A 145 45.12 -11.05 -11.07
N VAL A 146 45.74 -9.93 -10.69
CA VAL A 146 47.14 -9.62 -11.03
C VAL A 146 48.14 -10.61 -10.45
N ALA A 147 47.76 -11.35 -9.41
CA ALA A 147 48.59 -12.35 -8.74
C ALA A 147 48.15 -13.79 -9.05
N GLY A 148 47.32 -13.99 -10.08
CA GLY A 148 46.81 -15.28 -10.51
C GLY A 148 45.55 -15.74 -9.76
N GLY A 149 44.92 -14.85 -8.99
CA GLY A 149 43.66 -15.05 -8.28
C GLY A 149 42.44 -14.50 -9.04
N SER A 150 41.41 -14.10 -8.28
CA SER A 150 40.19 -13.47 -8.75
C SER A 150 39.86 -12.27 -7.87
N ASP A 151 39.69 -11.08 -8.46
CA ASP A 151 39.35 -9.87 -7.70
C ASP A 151 37.97 -9.99 -7.03
N ALA A 152 37.85 -9.43 -5.82
CA ALA A 152 36.59 -9.40 -5.09
C ALA A 152 35.50 -8.61 -5.84
N TRP A 153 34.28 -9.12 -5.81
CA TRP A 153 33.08 -8.31 -6.05
C TRP A 153 32.86 -7.36 -4.86
N PRO A 154 32.06 -6.29 -5.00
CA PRO A 154 31.81 -5.33 -3.92
C PRO A 154 31.34 -6.01 -2.64
N SER A 155 32.18 -6.00 -1.60
CA SER A 155 31.96 -6.72 -0.34
C SER A 155 30.89 -6.11 0.55
N ASP A 156 30.37 -4.94 0.19
CA ASP A 156 29.16 -4.35 0.76
C ASP A 156 27.88 -5.00 0.22
N LYS A 157 27.96 -5.75 -0.90
CA LYS A 157 26.80 -6.39 -1.55
C LYS A 157 26.88 -7.90 -1.64
N TYR A 158 28.09 -8.45 -1.64
CA TYR A 158 28.33 -9.88 -1.83
C TYR A 158 29.27 -10.43 -0.76
N LEU A 159 28.96 -11.60 -0.22
CA LEU A 159 29.96 -12.44 0.41
C LEU A 159 30.82 -13.07 -0.69
N ASN A 160 32.09 -12.66 -0.77
CA ASN A 160 33.06 -13.31 -1.64
C ASN A 160 33.59 -14.58 -1.00
N MET A 161 33.53 -15.67 -1.74
CA MET A 161 33.98 -16.99 -1.31
C MET A 161 34.93 -17.56 -2.36
N TRP A 162 36.23 -17.56 -2.06
CA TRP A 162 37.22 -18.15 -2.95
C TRP A 162 37.41 -19.63 -2.64
N VAL A 163 37.45 -20.45 -3.68
CA VAL A 163 37.74 -21.88 -3.61
C VAL A 163 38.99 -22.15 -4.43
N CYS A 164 40.05 -22.61 -3.77
CA CYS A 164 41.34 -22.85 -4.41
C CYS A 164 42.11 -23.98 -3.72
N ASN A 165 43.33 -24.25 -4.17
CA ASN A 165 44.26 -25.16 -3.50
C ASN A 165 45.11 -24.37 -2.50
N LEU A 166 44.96 -24.65 -1.20
CA LEU A 166 45.69 -23.97 -0.14
C LEU A 166 46.95 -24.74 0.28
N GLU A 167 48.04 -24.02 0.52
CA GLU A 167 49.30 -24.61 0.96
C GLU A 167 49.20 -25.16 2.40
N GLY A 168 50.00 -26.20 2.69
CA GLY A 168 50.30 -26.59 4.07
C GLY A 168 49.17 -27.30 4.82
N GLY A 169 48.11 -27.71 4.13
CA GLY A 169 46.94 -28.36 4.75
C GLY A 169 46.04 -27.39 5.52
N LEU A 170 46.10 -26.10 5.19
CA LEU A 170 45.13 -25.12 5.64
C LEU A 170 43.76 -25.43 5.01
N LEU A 171 42.70 -25.48 5.81
CA LEU A 171 41.36 -25.76 5.28
C LEU A 171 40.64 -24.50 4.82
N GLY A 172 40.93 -23.37 5.45
CA GLY A 172 40.34 -22.09 5.10
C GLY A 172 40.83 -20.94 5.97
N TYR A 173 40.40 -19.73 5.61
CA TYR A 173 40.54 -18.54 6.42
C TYR A 173 39.50 -17.49 6.02
N ALA A 174 39.20 -16.58 6.94
CA ALA A 174 38.31 -15.46 6.75
C ALA A 174 39.01 -14.14 7.07
N GLN A 175 38.45 -13.06 6.56
CA GLN A 175 38.73 -11.72 7.07
C GLN A 175 37.59 -11.30 8.03
N PHE A 176 37.94 -11.01 9.29
CA PHE A 176 37.01 -10.36 10.23
C PHE A 176 36.53 -9.00 9.70
N PRO A 177 35.32 -8.52 10.11
CA PRO A 177 34.80 -7.23 9.66
C PRO A 177 35.71 -6.06 10.05
N GLY A 178 35.68 -5.00 9.25
CA GLY A 178 36.49 -3.79 9.42
C GLY A 178 37.81 -3.78 8.63
N GLY A 179 38.13 -4.88 7.94
CA GLY A 179 39.26 -4.99 7.01
C GLY A 179 39.01 -4.33 5.65
N PRO A 180 40.04 -4.30 4.78
CA PRO A 180 39.91 -3.69 3.46
C PRO A 180 38.92 -4.47 2.58
N ALA A 181 38.12 -3.72 1.82
CA ALA A 181 36.98 -4.26 1.07
C ALA A 181 37.38 -5.24 -0.04
N ASN A 182 38.55 -5.06 -0.65
CA ASN A 182 39.04 -5.87 -1.77
C ASN A 182 39.55 -7.26 -1.35
N THR A 183 39.70 -7.52 -0.06
CA THR A 183 40.08 -8.81 0.51
C THR A 183 39.04 -9.38 1.47
N ASP A 184 37.91 -8.70 1.65
CA ASP A 184 36.83 -9.14 2.55
C ASP A 184 36.08 -10.35 1.97
N GLY A 185 35.93 -11.37 2.81
CA GLY A 185 35.29 -12.63 2.46
C GLY A 185 36.00 -13.82 3.10
N VAL A 186 35.80 -14.99 2.52
CA VAL A 186 36.33 -16.27 3.01
C VAL A 186 37.04 -17.03 1.90
N VAL A 187 38.07 -17.80 2.24
CA VAL A 187 38.80 -18.67 1.32
C VAL A 187 38.77 -20.08 1.88
N ILE A 188 38.37 -21.05 1.07
CA ILE A 188 38.21 -22.45 1.46
C ILE A 188 39.02 -23.33 0.51
N ASP A 189 39.71 -24.33 1.07
CA ASP A 189 40.38 -25.34 0.27
C ASP A 189 39.34 -26.17 -0.52
N PHE A 190 39.62 -26.44 -1.79
CA PHE A 190 38.69 -27.16 -2.66
C PHE A 190 38.37 -28.59 -2.17
N GLN A 191 39.21 -29.21 -1.35
CA GLN A 191 38.95 -30.52 -0.74
C GLN A 191 38.13 -30.43 0.56
N ALA A 192 37.90 -29.23 1.08
CA ALA A 192 37.11 -28.97 2.29
C ALA A 192 35.81 -28.19 2.00
N PHE A 193 35.43 -28.09 0.72
CA PHE A 193 34.32 -27.27 0.25
C PHE A 193 33.15 -28.12 -0.27
N GLY A 194 31.94 -27.89 0.22
CA GLY A 194 30.74 -28.66 -0.14
C GLY A 194 30.72 -30.07 0.46
N THR A 195 29.80 -30.92 -0.02
CA THR A 195 29.56 -32.27 0.51
C THR A 195 29.61 -33.38 -0.53
N THR A 196 30.02 -33.02 -1.74
CA THR A 196 30.17 -33.93 -2.89
C THR A 196 31.42 -33.56 -3.67
N GLY A 197 31.68 -34.24 -4.79
CA GLY A 197 32.81 -33.94 -5.66
C GLY A 197 34.16 -34.18 -4.98
N THR A 198 34.94 -33.12 -4.79
CA THR A 198 36.29 -33.21 -4.23
C THR A 198 36.37 -33.14 -2.71
N ALA A 199 35.25 -32.86 -2.04
CA ALA A 199 35.18 -32.81 -0.57
C ALA A 199 35.66 -34.15 0.05
N ALA A 200 36.63 -34.10 0.96
CA ALA A 200 37.34 -35.29 1.45
C ALA A 200 37.25 -35.44 2.99
N PRO A 201 36.92 -36.64 3.51
CA PRO A 201 36.88 -36.86 4.96
C PRO A 201 38.23 -36.57 5.64
N PRO A 202 38.22 -36.04 6.88
CA PRO A 202 37.04 -35.81 7.72
C PRO A 202 36.29 -34.50 7.48
N PHE A 203 36.78 -33.61 6.60
CA PHE A 203 36.25 -32.25 6.39
C PHE A 203 35.39 -32.15 5.11
N HIS A 204 34.39 -33.02 5.01
CA HIS A 204 33.61 -33.25 3.78
C HIS A 204 32.12 -32.98 3.95
N LEU A 205 31.71 -32.35 5.05
CA LEU A 205 30.33 -31.93 5.25
C LEU A 205 30.22 -30.40 5.10
N GLY A 206 31.25 -29.71 4.62
CA GLY A 206 31.22 -28.27 4.36
C GLY A 206 31.25 -27.40 5.62
N ARG A 207 31.63 -27.94 6.78
CA ARG A 207 31.66 -27.16 8.04
C ARG A 207 32.87 -26.25 8.15
N THR A 208 33.87 -26.44 7.31
CA THR A 208 34.94 -25.46 7.11
C THR A 208 34.37 -24.11 6.66
N ALA A 209 33.49 -24.07 5.65
CA ALA A 209 32.87 -22.82 5.24
C ALA A 209 31.95 -22.23 6.33
N THR A 210 31.23 -23.08 7.07
CA THR A 210 30.41 -22.63 8.22
C THR A 210 31.27 -21.92 9.28
N HIS A 211 32.43 -22.49 9.60
CA HIS A 211 33.42 -21.93 10.52
C HIS A 211 33.97 -20.58 10.02
N GLU A 212 34.46 -20.52 8.78
CA GLU A 212 35.02 -19.28 8.21
C GLU A 212 33.96 -18.17 8.06
N VAL A 213 32.72 -18.51 7.70
CA VAL A 213 31.63 -17.53 7.65
C VAL A 213 31.26 -17.04 9.05
N GLY A 214 31.40 -17.88 10.08
CA GLY A 214 31.30 -17.45 11.48
C GLY A 214 32.30 -16.35 11.82
N HIS A 215 33.57 -16.50 11.42
CA HIS A 215 34.59 -15.45 11.55
C HIS A 215 34.26 -14.18 10.76
N TRP A 216 33.80 -14.34 9.51
CA TRP A 216 33.35 -13.22 8.68
C TRP A 216 32.19 -12.45 9.35
N LEU A 217 31.33 -13.14 10.11
CA LEU A 217 30.27 -12.59 10.96
C LEU A 217 30.70 -12.27 12.40
N ASN A 218 31.99 -12.04 12.63
CA ASN A 218 32.58 -11.54 13.89
C ASN A 218 32.61 -12.52 15.07
N LEU A 219 32.61 -13.83 14.81
CA LEU A 219 32.85 -14.85 15.82
C LEU A 219 34.33 -15.18 15.94
N PHE A 220 34.82 -15.37 17.16
CA PHE A 220 36.17 -15.85 17.45
C PHE A 220 36.16 -17.36 17.69
N HIS A 221 37.34 -17.98 17.70
CA HIS A 221 37.47 -19.35 18.15
C HIS A 221 37.04 -19.48 19.62
N ILE A 222 36.35 -20.57 19.95
CA ILE A 222 35.68 -20.72 21.26
C ILE A 222 36.65 -20.78 22.45
N TRP A 223 37.91 -21.19 22.24
CA TRP A 223 38.95 -21.21 23.27
C TRP A 223 39.68 -19.87 23.45
N GLY A 224 39.39 -18.86 22.62
CA GLY A 224 39.93 -17.51 22.80
C GLY A 224 41.38 -17.29 22.39
N ASP A 225 41.97 -18.21 21.61
CA ASP A 225 43.28 -18.04 20.94
C ASP A 225 44.47 -17.69 21.86
N ASP A 226 44.45 -18.13 23.13
CA ASP A 226 45.54 -17.91 24.09
C ASP A 226 46.39 -19.16 24.34
N GLY A 227 46.33 -20.13 23.42
CA GLY A 227 47.06 -21.39 23.47
C GLY A 227 46.32 -22.46 24.24
N GLU A 228 46.80 -22.78 25.44
CA GLU A 228 46.20 -23.74 26.39
C GLU A 228 45.84 -23.04 27.72
N ALA A 229 45.85 -21.69 27.71
CA ALA A 229 45.56 -20.89 28.87
C ALA A 229 44.04 -20.73 29.04
N CYS A 230 43.60 -20.14 30.15
CA CYS A 230 42.19 -19.96 30.46
C CYS A 230 41.85 -18.47 30.61
N THR A 231 42.59 -17.61 29.91
CA THR A 231 42.56 -16.15 30.05
C THR A 231 41.98 -15.44 28.84
N GLY A 232 42.00 -16.10 27.68
CA GLY A 232 41.36 -15.70 26.45
C GLY A 232 39.84 -15.76 26.58
N SER A 233 39.17 -15.18 25.59
CA SER A 233 37.72 -15.20 25.51
C SER A 233 37.31 -14.99 24.06
N ASP A 234 36.29 -15.73 23.64
CA ASP A 234 35.57 -15.53 22.38
C ASP A 234 34.53 -14.39 22.46
N LEU A 235 34.42 -13.74 23.63
CA LEU A 235 33.50 -12.66 23.94
C LEU A 235 32.02 -13.06 23.90
N VAL A 236 31.74 -14.35 24.16
CA VAL A 236 30.40 -14.93 24.23
C VAL A 236 30.18 -15.58 25.61
N ASP A 237 29.12 -15.18 26.32
CA ASP A 237 28.92 -15.63 27.71
C ASP A 237 28.36 -17.06 27.81
N ASP A 238 27.68 -17.54 26.77
CA ASP A 238 27.04 -18.87 26.74
C ASP A 238 27.91 -19.95 26.08
N THR A 239 29.13 -19.63 25.68
CA THR A 239 30.20 -20.58 25.37
C THR A 239 31.07 -20.75 26.62
N PRO A 240 31.22 -21.97 27.18
CA PRO A 240 32.08 -22.18 28.34
C PRO A 240 33.54 -21.82 28.02
N ASN A 241 34.23 -21.18 28.96
CA ASN A 241 35.67 -20.94 28.83
C ASN A 241 36.40 -22.28 28.59
N GLN A 242 37.34 -22.29 27.66
CA GLN A 242 37.98 -23.50 27.14
C GLN A 242 39.48 -23.23 26.96
N ALA A 243 40.32 -24.23 27.27
CA ALA A 243 41.77 -24.04 27.29
C ALA A 243 42.39 -23.89 25.89
N GLY A 244 42.10 -24.84 25.01
CA GLY A 244 42.66 -24.89 23.66
C GLY A 244 41.69 -25.52 22.68
N PRO A 245 42.04 -25.60 21.38
CA PRO A 245 41.20 -26.21 20.37
C PRO A 245 41.01 -27.70 20.60
N ASN A 246 39.80 -28.18 20.38
CA ASN A 246 39.51 -29.61 20.31
C ASN A 246 39.60 -30.12 18.87
N PHE A 247 40.18 -31.29 18.66
CA PHE A 247 40.31 -31.93 17.34
C PHE A 247 39.59 -33.28 17.30
N GLY A 248 39.23 -33.72 16.08
CA GLY A 248 38.51 -34.97 15.90
C GLY A 248 37.12 -34.89 16.52
N CYS A 249 36.76 -35.89 17.32
CA CYS A 249 35.48 -35.98 18.01
C CYS A 249 35.68 -36.34 19.48
N PRO A 250 35.91 -35.34 20.35
CA PRO A 250 36.04 -35.58 21.78
C PRO A 250 34.82 -36.31 22.36
N THR A 251 35.05 -37.05 23.46
CA THR A 251 33.94 -37.67 24.20
C THR A 251 33.37 -36.65 25.19
N PHE A 252 32.04 -36.51 25.19
CA PHE A 252 31.36 -35.64 26.16
C PHE A 252 31.30 -36.29 27.56
N PRO A 253 31.59 -35.54 28.66
CA PRO A 253 32.12 -34.18 28.68
C PRO A 253 33.66 -34.14 28.53
N HIS A 254 34.18 -33.10 27.89
CA HIS A 254 35.61 -32.77 27.87
C HIS A 254 35.82 -31.53 28.75
N ILE A 255 36.44 -31.64 29.92
CA ILE A 255 36.50 -30.55 30.91
C ILE A 255 37.87 -29.87 30.86
N THR A 256 37.86 -28.56 30.62
CA THR A 256 39.02 -27.68 30.75
C THR A 256 38.65 -26.44 31.57
N CYS A 257 39.60 -25.54 31.88
CA CYS A 257 39.34 -24.23 32.49
C CYS A 257 38.33 -24.17 33.65
N SER A 258 38.22 -25.23 34.45
CA SER A 258 37.23 -25.38 35.53
C SER A 258 35.76 -25.23 35.07
N ASN A 259 35.43 -25.53 33.81
CA ASN A 259 34.09 -25.41 33.22
C ASN A 259 33.18 -26.65 33.47
N GLY A 260 33.55 -27.50 34.44
CA GLY A 260 32.76 -28.67 34.83
C GLY A 260 31.42 -28.30 35.47
N PRO A 261 30.44 -29.22 35.47
CA PRO A 261 30.56 -30.63 35.07
C PRO A 261 30.37 -30.87 33.56
N ASN A 262 29.93 -29.86 32.80
CA ASN A 262 29.50 -30.04 31.40
C ASN A 262 30.66 -30.00 30.41
N GLY A 263 31.73 -29.29 30.73
CA GLY A 263 32.89 -29.23 29.87
C GLY A 263 32.82 -28.17 28.77
N ASP A 264 33.82 -28.26 27.90
CA ASP A 264 33.95 -27.57 26.63
C ASP A 264 32.75 -27.83 25.73
N MET A 265 32.35 -26.81 24.98
CA MET A 265 31.34 -26.96 23.93
C MET A 265 32.02 -27.31 22.60
N PHE A 266 32.77 -28.43 22.58
CA PHE A 266 33.60 -28.85 21.44
C PHE A 266 32.82 -29.14 20.16
N MET A 267 31.50 -29.26 20.25
CA MET A 267 30.59 -29.40 19.11
C MET A 267 30.14 -28.07 18.50
N ASN A 268 30.71 -26.95 18.97
CA ASN A 268 30.47 -25.63 18.39
C ASN A 268 31.20 -25.50 17.04
N TYR A 269 30.57 -24.84 16.06
CA TYR A 269 31.22 -24.61 14.76
C TYR A 269 32.53 -23.82 14.85
N MET A 270 32.73 -23.04 15.90
CA MET A 270 33.95 -22.25 16.14
C MET A 270 35.06 -23.01 16.90
N ASP A 271 34.92 -24.33 17.09
CA ASP A 271 36.01 -25.22 17.52
C ASP A 271 36.65 -25.95 16.31
N TYR A 272 37.67 -26.77 16.55
CA TYR A 272 38.48 -27.45 15.52
C TYR A 272 38.15 -28.93 15.29
N GLY A 273 36.98 -29.37 15.74
CA GLY A 273 36.50 -30.74 15.53
C GLY A 273 36.30 -31.11 14.05
N ASP A 274 36.20 -32.42 13.81
CA ASP A 274 35.82 -32.97 12.51
C ASP A 274 34.39 -32.51 12.15
N ASP A 275 34.09 -32.37 10.86
CA ASP A 275 32.82 -31.79 10.39
C ASP A 275 31.57 -32.45 10.99
N HIS A 276 31.59 -33.76 11.23
CA HIS A 276 30.44 -34.50 11.78
C HIS A 276 30.27 -34.33 13.30
N CYS A 277 31.17 -33.59 13.95
CA CYS A 277 31.21 -33.38 15.40
C CYS A 277 31.01 -31.90 15.77
N ILE A 278 31.15 -30.97 14.83
CA ILE A 278 30.84 -29.54 15.02
C ILE A 278 29.50 -29.19 14.34
N ILE A 279 28.47 -28.89 15.12
CA ILE A 279 27.07 -28.98 14.68
C ILE A 279 26.16 -27.86 15.23
N MET A 280 26.69 -26.86 15.96
CA MET A 280 25.86 -25.77 16.48
C MET A 280 26.57 -24.42 16.61
N PHE A 281 25.79 -23.34 16.51
CA PHE A 281 26.11 -22.03 17.09
C PHE A 281 25.29 -21.80 18.36
N SER A 282 25.82 -21.00 19.29
CA SER A 282 25.12 -20.58 20.51
C SER A 282 24.25 -19.33 20.29
N LYS A 283 23.32 -19.04 21.21
CA LYS A 283 22.51 -17.82 21.21
C LYS A 283 23.37 -16.57 21.36
N GLY A 284 24.39 -16.62 22.20
CA GLY A 284 25.33 -15.51 22.34
C GLY A 284 26.21 -15.29 21.09
N GLN A 285 26.52 -16.34 20.33
CA GLN A 285 27.15 -16.20 19.01
C GLN A 285 26.18 -15.58 18.00
N ALA A 286 24.91 -16.01 17.98
CA ALA A 286 23.90 -15.39 17.13
C ALA A 286 23.70 -13.88 17.44
N ASP A 287 23.73 -13.47 18.70
CA ASP A 287 23.69 -12.06 19.08
C ASP A 287 24.88 -11.26 18.52
N ARG A 288 26.09 -11.86 18.46
CA ARG A 288 27.26 -11.22 17.85
C ARG A 288 27.15 -11.13 16.33
N MET A 289 26.63 -12.16 15.68
CA MET A 289 26.35 -12.13 14.24
C MET A 289 25.31 -11.05 13.91
N ASP A 290 24.26 -10.92 14.73
CA ASP A 290 23.23 -9.88 14.61
C ASP A 290 23.82 -8.48 14.76
N ALA A 291 24.72 -8.28 15.73
CA ALA A 291 25.44 -7.02 15.88
C ALA A 291 26.36 -6.74 14.68
N CYS A 292 27.04 -7.75 14.14
CA CYS A 292 27.87 -7.60 12.94
C CYS A 292 27.02 -7.12 11.75
N LEU A 293 25.88 -7.77 11.52
CA LEU A 293 24.95 -7.44 10.45
C LEU A 293 24.26 -6.09 10.66
N GLN A 294 24.06 -5.62 11.89
CA GLN A 294 23.47 -4.30 12.16
C GLN A 294 24.48 -3.16 12.27
N GLY A 295 25.76 -3.47 12.37
CA GLY A 295 26.85 -2.49 12.40
C GLY A 295 27.69 -2.56 11.13
N PRO A 296 28.88 -3.19 11.19
CA PRO A 296 29.86 -3.15 10.11
C PRO A 296 29.39 -3.80 8.80
N ARG A 297 28.41 -4.70 8.84
CA ARG A 297 27.82 -5.38 7.67
C ARG A 297 26.37 -4.96 7.40
N SER A 298 25.98 -3.77 7.87
CA SER A 298 24.64 -3.21 7.66
C SER A 298 24.26 -3.01 6.20
N SER A 299 25.21 -3.00 5.28
CA SER A 299 24.92 -3.00 3.84
C SER A 299 24.24 -4.28 3.35
N PHE A 300 24.38 -5.41 4.06
CA PHE A 300 23.62 -6.64 3.81
C PHE A 300 22.24 -6.61 4.44
N LEU A 301 21.96 -5.64 5.32
CA LEU A 301 20.61 -5.19 5.62
C LEU A 301 20.12 -4.29 4.49
N ILE A 302 20.30 -4.75 3.25
CA ILE A 302 19.23 -4.58 2.28
C ILE A 302 18.12 -5.40 2.93
N TYR A 303 17.26 -4.73 3.71
CA TYR A 303 15.87 -5.15 3.73
C TYR A 303 15.61 -5.45 2.26
N GLU A 304 15.30 -6.70 1.87
CA GLU A 304 14.49 -6.86 0.67
C GLU A 304 13.50 -5.73 0.81
N VAL A 305 13.62 -4.69 -0.03
CA VAL A 305 12.76 -3.54 0.10
C VAL A 305 11.46 -4.16 -0.32
N ARG A 306 10.73 -4.67 0.67
CA ARG A 306 9.43 -5.24 0.49
C ARG A 306 8.69 -4.06 -0.05
N ASN A 307 8.43 -4.13 -1.35
CA ASN A 307 7.84 -3.06 -2.08
C ASN A 307 6.40 -3.47 -2.26
N ALA A 308 5.52 -2.77 -1.57
CA ALA A 308 4.10 -2.87 -1.82
C ALA A 308 3.68 -1.56 -2.46
N ASP A 309 3.28 -1.63 -3.72
CA ASP A 309 2.71 -0.51 -4.46
C ASP A 309 1.22 -0.40 -4.10
N LEU A 310 0.90 0.43 -3.12
CA LEU A 310 -0.47 0.73 -2.77
C LEU A 310 -1.02 1.75 -3.75
N SER A 311 -2.31 1.65 -4.10
CA SER A 311 -2.97 2.67 -4.91
C SER A 311 -4.34 2.96 -4.35
N ILE A 312 -4.79 4.21 -4.44
CA ILE A 312 -6.13 4.62 -4.01
C ILE A 312 -6.93 5.27 -5.14
N GLU A 313 -8.20 4.89 -5.25
CA GLU A 313 -9.17 5.53 -6.15
C GLU A 313 -10.52 5.76 -5.45
N PHE A 314 -11.19 6.87 -5.77
CA PHE A 314 -12.60 7.05 -5.41
C PHE A 314 -13.49 6.37 -6.45
N THR A 315 -14.43 5.56 -5.99
CA THR A 315 -15.43 4.90 -6.83
C THR A 315 -16.84 5.25 -6.36
N GLY A 316 -17.79 5.27 -7.30
CA GLY A 316 -19.19 5.57 -7.00
C GLY A 316 -19.46 7.01 -6.53
N THR A 317 -18.54 7.96 -6.77
CA THR A 317 -18.78 9.37 -6.44
C THR A 317 -19.90 9.96 -7.30
N PRO A 318 -20.91 10.60 -6.70
CA PRO A 318 -21.98 11.23 -7.48
C PRO A 318 -21.42 12.45 -8.24
N ALA A 319 -21.96 12.72 -9.42
CA ALA A 319 -21.55 13.87 -10.23
C ALA A 319 -21.77 15.22 -9.53
N PHE A 320 -22.76 15.29 -8.63
CA PHE A 320 -23.09 16.46 -7.82
C PHE A 320 -23.56 16.02 -6.43
N ILE A 321 -23.37 16.87 -5.43
CA ILE A 321 -23.83 16.65 -4.04
C ILE A 321 -24.79 17.76 -3.63
N GLU A 322 -25.71 17.47 -2.71
CA GLU A 322 -26.72 18.43 -2.24
C GLU A 322 -26.43 18.83 -0.78
N ALA A 323 -26.35 20.13 -0.51
CA ALA A 323 -26.12 20.61 0.85
C ALA A 323 -27.30 20.22 1.76
N GLY A 324 -27.00 19.67 2.93
CA GLY A 324 -27.99 19.16 3.87
C GLY A 324 -28.47 17.73 3.59
N LYS A 325 -27.96 17.04 2.56
CA LYS A 325 -28.23 15.60 2.33
C LYS A 325 -26.96 14.77 2.40
N ASN A 326 -27.09 13.58 2.98
CA ASN A 326 -25.99 12.62 3.03
C ASN A 326 -25.63 12.14 1.62
N PHE A 327 -24.33 12.03 1.34
CA PHE A 327 -23.80 11.30 0.20
C PHE A 327 -22.74 10.31 0.66
N THR A 328 -22.49 9.28 -0.13
CA THR A 328 -21.50 8.24 0.20
C THR A 328 -20.45 8.16 -0.89
N VAL A 329 -19.20 7.95 -0.48
CA VAL A 329 -18.03 7.77 -1.33
C VAL A 329 -17.36 6.46 -0.98
N VAL A 330 -16.96 5.69 -1.99
CA VAL A 330 -16.22 4.44 -1.78
C VAL A 330 -14.75 4.69 -2.13
N GLN A 331 -13.87 4.47 -1.16
CA GLN A 331 -12.42 4.53 -1.29
C GLN A 331 -11.91 3.12 -1.55
N ARG A 332 -11.34 2.88 -2.73
CA ARG A 332 -10.78 1.59 -3.08
C ARG A 332 -9.28 1.64 -2.93
N VAL A 333 -8.76 0.80 -2.04
CA VAL A 333 -7.33 0.58 -1.83
C VAL A 333 -6.93 -0.72 -2.53
N ARG A 334 -5.83 -0.70 -3.28
CA ARG A 334 -5.26 -1.89 -3.94
C ARG A 334 -3.80 -2.02 -3.55
N ASN A 335 -3.27 -3.24 -3.60
CA ASN A 335 -1.84 -3.52 -3.60
C ASN A 335 -1.45 -4.11 -4.96
N LEU A 336 -0.70 -3.36 -5.76
CA LEU A 336 -0.19 -3.72 -7.07
C LEU A 336 1.08 -4.58 -7.01
N GLY A 337 1.63 -4.80 -5.81
CA GLY A 337 2.75 -5.69 -5.55
C GLY A 337 4.12 -5.01 -5.67
N PRO A 338 5.22 -5.79 -5.80
CA PRO A 338 5.25 -7.26 -5.83
C PRO A 338 4.94 -7.94 -4.48
N ASP A 339 5.05 -7.26 -3.36
CA ASP A 339 4.94 -7.86 -2.03
C ASP A 339 3.58 -7.62 -1.36
N LYS A 340 3.34 -8.29 -0.23
CA LYS A 340 2.17 -8.03 0.64
C LYS A 340 2.41 -6.73 1.44
N ALA A 341 1.46 -5.80 1.40
CA ALA A 341 1.41 -4.64 2.28
C ALA A 341 0.90 -5.04 3.68
N ARG A 342 1.53 -4.56 4.74
CA ARG A 342 1.17 -4.83 6.13
C ARG A 342 0.80 -3.54 6.85
N GLU A 343 -0.04 -3.70 7.86
CA GLU A 343 -0.53 -2.58 8.66
C GLU A 343 -1.05 -1.41 7.79
N VAL A 344 -1.79 -1.74 6.73
CA VAL A 344 -2.30 -0.75 5.79
C VAL A 344 -3.20 0.22 6.53
N THR A 345 -2.88 1.50 6.46
CA THR A 345 -3.65 2.59 7.04
C THR A 345 -4.21 3.48 5.96
N LEU A 346 -5.53 3.71 6.00
CA LEU A 346 -6.21 4.68 5.16
C LEU A 346 -6.52 5.92 6.00
N SER A 347 -6.26 7.10 5.45
CA SER A 347 -6.58 8.39 6.04
C SER A 347 -7.47 9.20 5.11
N PHE A 348 -8.48 9.85 5.67
CA PHE A 348 -9.38 10.74 4.94
C PHE A 348 -9.47 12.08 5.68
N VAL A 349 -9.19 13.17 4.98
CA VAL A 349 -9.29 14.53 5.53
C VAL A 349 -10.71 15.03 5.29
N LEU A 350 -11.45 15.29 6.37
CA LEU A 350 -12.79 15.84 6.32
C LEU A 350 -12.74 17.31 5.89
N PRO A 351 -13.37 17.68 4.75
CA PRO A 351 -13.47 19.08 4.33
C PRO A 351 -14.22 19.92 5.36
N GLU A 352 -13.81 21.19 5.55
CA GLU A 352 -14.42 22.10 6.55
C GLU A 352 -15.93 22.29 6.35
N ASN A 353 -16.41 22.15 5.12
CA ASN A 353 -17.82 22.28 4.76
C ASN A 353 -18.58 20.95 4.77
N THR A 354 -18.07 19.93 5.46
CA THR A 354 -18.74 18.62 5.60
C THR A 354 -18.76 18.14 7.04
N GLN A 355 -19.73 17.29 7.36
CA GLN A 355 -19.79 16.54 8.62
C GLN A 355 -19.65 15.04 8.32
N TYR A 356 -18.84 14.37 9.12
CA TYR A 356 -18.74 12.90 9.11
C TYR A 356 -20.02 12.29 9.71
N VAL A 357 -20.67 11.39 8.97
CA VAL A 357 -21.89 10.71 9.41
C VAL A 357 -21.59 9.28 9.85
N SER A 358 -20.97 8.48 8.97
CA SER A 358 -20.64 7.09 9.22
C SER A 358 -19.62 6.57 8.22
N SER A 359 -18.98 5.45 8.51
CA SER A 359 -18.19 4.69 7.53
C SER A 359 -18.32 3.19 7.74
N THR A 360 -17.97 2.41 6.72
CA THR A 360 -17.86 0.95 6.81
C THR A 360 -16.58 0.51 6.09
N PRO A 361 -15.62 -0.10 6.78
CA PRO A 361 -15.56 -0.32 8.24
C PRO A 361 -15.58 0.99 9.05
N GLU A 362 -15.84 0.90 10.35
CA GLU A 362 -15.91 2.08 11.23
C GLU A 362 -14.52 2.74 11.37
N GLY A 363 -14.45 4.02 11.05
CA GLY A 363 -13.23 4.83 11.13
C GLY A 363 -13.06 5.52 12.48
N THR A 364 -11.81 5.75 12.87
CA THR A 364 -11.47 6.52 14.07
C THR A 364 -11.31 8.00 13.71
N MET A 365 -12.10 8.86 14.35
CA MET A 365 -12.06 10.32 14.15
C MET A 365 -11.09 10.98 15.13
N ASN A 366 -10.18 11.83 14.62
CA ASN A 366 -9.35 12.72 15.42
C ASN A 366 -9.28 14.12 14.76
N GLY A 367 -10.03 15.08 15.30
CA GLY A 367 -10.17 16.40 14.67
C GLY A 367 -10.90 16.31 13.33
N ASN A 368 -10.24 16.76 12.25
CA ASN A 368 -10.74 16.66 10.87
C ASN A 368 -10.18 15.44 10.12
N LEU A 369 -9.47 14.53 10.78
CA LEU A 369 -8.91 13.34 10.15
C LEU A 369 -9.70 12.09 10.56
N VAL A 370 -10.08 11.28 9.58
CA VAL A 370 -10.66 9.94 9.78
C VAL A 370 -9.62 8.91 9.38
N THR A 371 -9.33 7.93 10.24
CA THR A 371 -8.32 6.90 9.97
C THR A 371 -8.89 5.50 10.13
N TRP A 372 -8.49 4.58 9.25
CA TRP A 372 -8.79 3.15 9.33
C TRP A 372 -7.51 2.32 9.30
N THR A 373 -7.44 1.33 10.19
CA THR A 373 -6.44 0.25 10.15
C THR A 373 -7.05 -0.94 9.42
N LEU A 374 -6.59 -1.17 8.19
CA LEU A 374 -7.13 -2.18 7.27
C LEU A 374 -6.42 -3.53 7.38
N GLY A 375 -5.33 -3.62 8.15
CA GLY A 375 -4.54 -4.83 8.34
C GLY A 375 -3.63 -5.12 7.14
N ASP A 376 -3.40 -6.40 6.85
CA ASP A 376 -2.53 -6.82 5.76
C ASP A 376 -3.31 -6.94 4.43
N LEU A 377 -2.73 -6.46 3.34
CA LEU A 377 -3.25 -6.56 1.98
C LEU A 377 -2.28 -7.33 1.08
N ALA A 378 -2.65 -8.54 0.67
CA ALA A 378 -1.84 -9.39 -0.22
C ALA A 378 -1.61 -8.74 -1.60
N ASN A 379 -0.54 -9.14 -2.29
CA ASN A 379 -0.29 -8.72 -3.68
C ASN A 379 -1.51 -9.04 -4.57
N GLY A 380 -1.99 -8.04 -5.29
CA GLY A 380 -3.14 -8.11 -6.19
C GLY A 380 -4.50 -8.01 -5.47
N ALA A 381 -4.51 -7.91 -4.14
CA ALA A 381 -5.74 -7.75 -3.37
C ALA A 381 -6.22 -6.29 -3.36
N MET A 382 -7.51 -6.12 -3.08
CA MET A 382 -8.16 -4.82 -2.96
C MET A 382 -9.18 -4.82 -1.83
N LEU A 383 -9.42 -3.65 -1.24
CA LEU A 383 -10.40 -3.42 -0.18
C LEU A 383 -11.13 -2.09 -0.42
N ASP A 384 -12.44 -2.08 -0.17
CA ASP A 384 -13.28 -0.89 -0.30
C ASP A 384 -13.68 -0.37 1.10
N VAL A 385 -13.50 0.94 1.33
CA VAL A 385 -13.96 1.67 2.52
C VAL A 385 -14.99 2.70 2.11
N SER A 386 -16.22 2.54 2.59
CA SER A 386 -17.30 3.51 2.34
C SER A 386 -17.34 4.57 3.42
N ILE A 387 -17.47 5.85 3.05
CA ILE A 387 -17.63 6.98 3.96
C ILE A 387 -18.86 7.78 3.56
N THR A 388 -19.74 8.06 4.53
CA THR A 388 -20.94 8.88 4.37
C THR A 388 -20.72 10.24 5.01
N LEU A 389 -20.94 11.29 4.22
CA LEU A 389 -20.69 12.68 4.59
C LEU A 389 -21.95 13.53 4.38
N LEU A 390 -22.07 14.61 5.14
CA LEU A 390 -23.14 15.60 5.04
C LEU A 390 -22.54 16.98 4.70
N PRO A 391 -22.72 17.52 3.48
CA PRO A 391 -22.26 18.85 3.13
C PRO A 391 -23.10 19.92 3.86
N THR A 392 -22.46 20.95 4.41
CA THR A 392 -23.11 21.98 5.24
C THR A 392 -23.42 23.26 4.50
N ASN A 393 -22.81 23.49 3.33
CA ASN A 393 -22.99 24.69 2.52
C ASN A 393 -22.88 24.40 1.00
N ASN A 394 -23.11 25.42 0.18
CA ASN A 394 -23.02 25.33 -1.29
C ASN A 394 -21.63 25.68 -1.82
N GLN A 395 -20.57 25.15 -1.19
CA GLN A 395 -19.20 25.38 -1.64
C GLN A 395 -18.58 24.13 -2.27
N LEU A 396 -17.51 24.35 -3.01
CA LEU A 396 -16.66 23.29 -3.53
C LEU A 396 -16.14 22.44 -2.36
N THR A 397 -16.38 21.14 -2.42
CA THR A 397 -16.00 20.17 -1.39
C THR A 397 -14.90 19.28 -1.96
N CYS A 398 -13.65 19.46 -1.54
CA CYS A 398 -12.51 18.68 -2.02
C CYS A 398 -12.20 17.53 -1.07
N LEU A 399 -12.54 16.32 -1.49
CA LEU A 399 -12.28 15.09 -0.74
C LEU A 399 -10.81 14.71 -0.93
N GLN A 400 -10.10 14.47 0.17
CA GLN A 400 -8.70 14.04 0.15
C GLN A 400 -8.54 12.76 0.95
N ALA A 401 -7.92 11.77 0.32
CA ALA A 401 -7.61 10.50 0.97
C ALA A 401 -6.19 10.06 0.63
N SER A 402 -5.54 9.38 1.58
CA SER A 402 -4.22 8.79 1.40
C SER A 402 -4.13 7.42 2.04
N VAL A 403 -3.31 6.56 1.47
CA VAL A 403 -3.02 5.22 1.99
C VAL A 403 -1.53 5.05 2.23
N SER A 404 -1.18 4.27 3.25
CA SER A 404 0.20 3.89 3.54
C SER A 404 0.28 2.48 4.13
N SER A 405 1.48 1.91 4.10
CA SER A 405 1.84 0.66 4.79
C SER A 405 3.22 0.82 5.43
N ILE A 406 3.71 -0.22 6.11
CA ILE A 406 5.08 -0.24 6.66
C ILE A 406 6.14 -0.59 5.60
N GLU A 407 5.73 -1.22 4.50
CA GLU A 407 6.55 -1.48 3.32
C GLU A 407 6.81 -0.18 2.55
N ALA A 408 7.96 -0.13 1.85
CA ALA A 408 8.23 1.00 0.97
C ALA A 408 7.35 0.89 -0.28
N ASP A 409 6.94 2.04 -0.82
CA ASP A 409 6.10 2.10 -2.01
C ASP A 409 6.92 2.66 -3.19
N PRO A 410 7.05 1.91 -4.31
CA PRO A 410 7.82 2.35 -5.46
C PRO A 410 7.15 3.49 -6.26
N ASP A 411 5.84 3.71 -6.13
CA ASP A 411 5.09 4.78 -6.79
C ASP A 411 4.25 5.56 -5.80
N THR A 412 4.87 6.44 -5.01
CA THR A 412 4.13 7.26 -4.05
C THR A 412 3.12 8.24 -4.67
N GLY A 413 3.11 8.40 -6.01
CA GLY A 413 2.19 9.29 -6.71
C GLY A 413 0.75 8.80 -6.73
N ASN A 414 0.52 7.49 -6.58
CA ASN A 414 -0.81 6.86 -6.61
C ASN A 414 -1.38 6.60 -5.19
N ASN A 415 -0.65 6.99 -4.15
CA ASN A 415 -0.99 6.80 -2.74
C ASN A 415 -1.88 7.89 -2.15
N SER A 416 -2.19 8.92 -2.94
CA SER A 416 -3.07 10.00 -2.54
C SER A 416 -3.99 10.39 -3.68
N ILE A 417 -5.21 10.78 -3.34
CA ILE A 417 -6.20 11.23 -4.30
C ILE A 417 -6.96 12.42 -3.77
N GLU A 418 -7.24 13.37 -4.66
CA GLU A 418 -8.10 14.50 -4.42
C GLU A 418 -9.21 14.54 -5.46
N GLN A 419 -10.46 14.71 -5.02
CA GLN A 419 -11.59 14.93 -5.90
C GLN A 419 -12.51 16.01 -5.34
N CYS A 420 -12.72 17.07 -6.10
CA CYS A 420 -13.63 18.15 -5.72
C CYS A 420 -15.03 17.97 -6.31
N LEU A 421 -16.04 18.06 -5.46
CA LEU A 421 -17.46 17.97 -5.79
C LEU A 421 -18.13 19.31 -5.50
N MET A 422 -18.98 19.77 -6.41
CA MET A 422 -19.74 21.00 -6.19
C MET A 422 -21.05 20.67 -5.44
N ALA A 423 -21.27 21.34 -4.31
CA ALA A 423 -22.49 21.24 -3.53
C ALA A 423 -23.51 22.32 -3.92
N PHE A 424 -24.75 21.91 -4.17
CA PHE A 424 -25.85 22.82 -4.50
C PHE A 424 -27.02 22.65 -3.52
N GLN A 425 -27.89 23.66 -3.40
CA GLN A 425 -29.21 23.48 -2.80
C GLN A 425 -30.24 23.30 -3.92
N THR A 426 -31.15 22.35 -3.76
CA THR A 426 -32.36 22.28 -4.62
C THR A 426 -33.48 23.08 -3.98
N GLU A 427 -34.05 24.04 -4.73
CA GLU A 427 -35.35 24.61 -4.38
C GLU A 427 -36.48 23.80 -5.01
N ARG A 428 -37.57 23.61 -4.24
CA ARG A 428 -38.82 23.05 -4.74
C ARG A 428 -39.74 24.18 -5.19
N ILE A 429 -39.81 24.43 -6.49
CA ILE A 429 -40.76 25.40 -7.04
C ILE A 429 -42.05 24.66 -7.41
N ARG A 430 -43.18 25.13 -6.85
CA ARG A 430 -44.51 24.74 -7.35
C ARG A 430 -44.86 25.64 -8.53
N ALA A 431 -44.80 25.10 -9.74
CA ALA A 431 -45.20 25.80 -10.96
C ALA A 431 -46.50 25.20 -11.51
N ALA A 432 -47.41 26.04 -12.02
CA ALA A 432 -48.53 25.57 -12.81
C ALA A 432 -48.13 25.63 -14.29
N ARG A 433 -48.17 24.48 -14.98
CA ARG A 433 -47.93 24.42 -16.43
C ARG A 433 -49.27 24.50 -17.15
N VAL A 434 -49.42 25.45 -18.07
CA VAL A 434 -50.53 25.45 -19.04
C VAL A 434 -50.32 24.29 -20.00
N ILE A 435 -51.28 23.38 -20.06
CA ILE A 435 -51.22 22.19 -20.92
C ILE A 435 -51.84 22.50 -22.28
N ASP A 436 -52.99 23.15 -22.27
CA ASP A 436 -53.72 23.55 -23.46
C ASP A 436 -54.53 24.82 -23.20
N SER A 437 -54.71 25.63 -24.25
CA SER A 437 -55.45 26.88 -24.20
C SER A 437 -56.21 27.12 -25.50
N THR A 438 -57.46 27.56 -25.40
CA THR A 438 -58.27 27.96 -26.56
C THR A 438 -58.81 29.36 -26.35
N THR A 439 -58.70 30.21 -27.38
CA THR A 439 -59.21 31.59 -27.37
C THR A 439 -60.28 31.76 -28.43
N TYR A 440 -61.39 32.42 -28.08
CA TYR A 440 -62.48 32.68 -29.01
C TYR A 440 -63.13 34.04 -28.77
N SER A 441 -63.85 34.54 -29.77
CA SER A 441 -64.61 35.80 -29.70
C SER A 441 -66.10 35.53 -29.70
N LYS A 442 -66.85 36.27 -28.88
CA LYS A 442 -68.31 36.22 -28.82
C LYS A 442 -68.93 37.59 -28.99
N GLN A 443 -70.12 37.59 -29.56
CA GLN A 443 -70.93 38.78 -29.76
C GLN A 443 -72.33 38.53 -29.20
N LEU A 444 -72.74 39.34 -28.22
CA LEU A 444 -74.09 39.35 -27.67
C LEU A 444 -74.85 40.56 -28.19
N ARG A 445 -76.14 40.39 -28.50
CA ARG A 445 -77.00 41.45 -29.00
C ARG A 445 -78.32 41.45 -28.24
N GLY A 446 -78.79 42.64 -27.87
CA GLY A 446 -80.10 42.84 -27.25
C GLY A 446 -80.79 44.07 -27.83
N ILE A 447 -82.12 44.12 -27.73
CA ILE A 447 -82.90 45.30 -28.10
C ILE A 447 -83.55 45.83 -26.84
N ILE A 448 -83.46 47.13 -26.64
CA ILE A 448 -84.15 47.83 -25.56
C ILE A 448 -85.05 48.92 -26.13
N LYS A 449 -86.11 49.22 -25.38
CA LYS A 449 -87.02 50.32 -25.68
C LYS A 449 -86.89 51.43 -24.65
N THR A 450 -86.75 52.67 -25.12
CA THR A 450 -86.68 53.87 -24.29
C THR A 450 -87.03 55.09 -25.14
N ASP A 451 -87.86 55.98 -24.62
CA ASP A 451 -88.19 57.27 -25.25
C ASP A 451 -87.08 58.32 -25.04
N LYS A 452 -86.01 57.96 -24.32
CA LYS A 452 -84.85 58.81 -24.04
C LYS A 452 -83.61 58.35 -24.81
N THR A 453 -82.83 59.32 -25.29
CA THR A 453 -81.59 59.08 -26.02
C THR A 453 -80.50 58.48 -25.13
N ILE A 454 -79.90 57.39 -25.59
CA ILE A 454 -78.72 56.76 -24.97
C ILE A 454 -77.48 57.56 -25.37
N THR A 455 -76.65 57.92 -24.39
CA THR A 455 -75.46 58.74 -24.62
C THR A 455 -74.17 57.94 -24.66
N SER A 456 -74.12 56.76 -24.02
CA SER A 456 -72.97 55.86 -24.05
C SER A 456 -73.38 54.42 -23.75
N CYS A 457 -72.52 53.46 -24.11
CA CYS A 457 -72.60 52.10 -23.60
C CYS A 457 -71.36 51.76 -22.79
N GLN A 458 -71.53 51.26 -21.57
CA GLN A 458 -70.44 50.87 -20.70
C GLN A 458 -70.70 49.49 -20.11
N ILE A 459 -69.68 48.64 -20.08
CA ILE A 459 -69.75 47.39 -19.32
C ILE A 459 -69.46 47.71 -17.86
N LEU A 460 -70.38 47.33 -16.97
CA LEU A 460 -70.29 47.59 -15.54
C LEU A 460 -69.69 46.41 -14.77
N GLU A 461 -70.00 45.19 -15.20
CA GLU A 461 -69.54 43.96 -14.54
C GLU A 461 -69.47 42.83 -15.57
N ILE A 462 -68.43 41.99 -15.45
CA ILE A 462 -68.31 40.74 -16.22
C ILE A 462 -67.93 39.65 -15.23
N LYS A 463 -68.67 38.53 -15.24
CA LYS A 463 -68.32 37.31 -14.53
C LYS A 463 -68.18 36.19 -15.54
N SER A 464 -67.17 35.36 -15.34
CA SER A 464 -66.98 34.14 -16.11
C SER A 464 -66.68 33.00 -15.16
N GLU A 465 -67.49 31.97 -15.21
CA GLU A 465 -67.32 30.75 -14.43
C GLU A 465 -67.10 29.59 -15.39
N THR A 466 -66.21 28.68 -15.02
CA THR A 466 -65.90 27.50 -15.82
C THR A 466 -66.10 26.25 -14.98
N ASP A 467 -66.99 25.40 -15.45
CA ASP A 467 -67.24 24.09 -14.87
C ASP A 467 -66.72 22.98 -15.78
N HIS A 468 -66.13 21.97 -15.16
CA HIS A 468 -65.67 20.77 -15.85
C HIS A 468 -66.84 19.80 -16.02
N VAL A 469 -67.22 19.50 -17.27
CA VAL A 469 -68.48 18.78 -17.56
C VAL A 469 -68.28 17.34 -18.04
N SER A 470 -67.06 16.92 -18.37
CA SER A 470 -66.80 15.54 -18.83
C SER A 470 -65.49 14.97 -18.32
N LEU A 471 -65.47 13.70 -17.92
CA LEU A 471 -64.20 12.97 -17.76
C LEU A 471 -63.40 12.99 -19.08
N PRO A 472 -62.05 12.97 -19.03
CA PRO A 472 -61.24 12.92 -20.23
C PRO A 472 -61.55 11.68 -21.07
N ASP A 473 -61.70 11.85 -22.39
CA ASP A 473 -61.80 10.69 -23.30
C ASP A 473 -60.43 10.01 -23.50
N ALA A 474 -60.40 8.91 -24.27
CA ALA A 474 -59.17 8.15 -24.53
C ALA A 474 -58.10 8.97 -25.29
N ALA A 475 -58.48 10.08 -25.92
CA ALA A 475 -57.57 11.01 -26.57
C ALA A 475 -57.17 12.19 -25.64
N GLY A 476 -57.59 12.16 -24.38
CA GLY A 476 -57.30 13.19 -23.39
C GLY A 476 -58.15 14.45 -23.55
N ASN A 477 -59.25 14.42 -24.31
CA ASN A 477 -60.10 15.59 -24.45
C ASN A 477 -61.06 15.75 -23.27
N VAL A 478 -61.17 16.96 -22.76
CA VAL A 478 -62.11 17.38 -21.71
C VAL A 478 -62.99 18.49 -22.25
N ARG A 479 -64.29 18.44 -21.94
CA ARG A 479 -65.24 19.52 -22.24
C ARG A 479 -65.45 20.38 -21.01
N ALA A 480 -65.07 21.65 -21.13
CA ALA A 480 -65.38 22.70 -20.18
C ALA A 480 -66.66 23.43 -20.62
N LYS A 481 -67.53 23.74 -19.66
CA LYS A 481 -68.66 24.65 -19.87
C LYS A 481 -68.27 25.99 -19.27
N VAL A 482 -68.31 27.02 -20.10
CA VAL A 482 -68.01 28.41 -19.70
C VAL A 482 -69.32 29.18 -19.72
N GLU A 483 -69.66 29.77 -18.60
CA GLU A 483 -70.80 30.65 -18.44
C GLU A 483 -70.30 32.07 -18.18
N THR A 484 -70.67 32.98 -19.08
CA THR A 484 -70.29 34.39 -19.01
C THR A 484 -71.53 35.24 -18.82
N GLU A 485 -71.52 36.05 -17.78
CA GLU A 485 -72.55 37.02 -17.45
C GLU A 485 -71.97 38.44 -17.56
N ILE A 486 -72.64 39.31 -18.32
CA ILE A 486 -72.21 40.69 -18.56
C ILE A 486 -73.34 41.65 -18.19
N VAL A 487 -73.05 42.59 -17.31
CA VAL A 487 -73.96 43.69 -16.96
C VAL A 487 -73.53 44.95 -17.68
N VAL A 488 -74.42 45.47 -18.52
CA VAL A 488 -74.22 46.68 -19.33
C VAL A 488 -74.99 47.83 -18.71
N GLY A 489 -74.36 48.99 -18.60
CA GLY A 489 -74.94 50.26 -18.18
C GLY A 489 -75.12 51.19 -19.38
N LEU A 490 -76.31 51.78 -19.47
CA LEU A 490 -76.72 52.67 -20.55
C LEU A 490 -77.21 53.99 -19.96
N PRO A 491 -76.33 55.00 -19.84
CA PRO A 491 -76.71 56.34 -19.42
C PRO A 491 -77.66 57.01 -20.43
N LEU A 492 -78.69 57.65 -19.91
CA LEU A 492 -79.67 58.41 -20.66
C LEU A 492 -79.41 59.92 -20.53
N SER A 493 -79.89 60.70 -21.49
CA SER A 493 -79.70 62.17 -21.52
C SER A 493 -80.25 62.92 -20.29
N ASN A 494 -81.18 62.34 -19.55
CA ASN A 494 -81.78 62.91 -18.32
C ASN A 494 -81.04 62.52 -17.03
N GLY A 495 -79.90 61.83 -17.12
CA GLY A 495 -79.11 61.38 -15.97
C GLY A 495 -79.54 60.03 -15.37
N GLN A 496 -80.63 59.41 -15.84
CA GLN A 496 -81.00 58.04 -15.47
C GLN A 496 -80.11 57.00 -16.18
N ARG A 497 -80.09 55.77 -15.66
CA ARG A 497 -79.32 54.66 -16.25
C ARG A 497 -80.18 53.41 -16.37
N ILE A 498 -80.16 52.78 -17.54
CA ILE A 498 -80.70 51.44 -17.74
C ILE A 498 -79.57 50.43 -17.51
N LYS A 499 -79.84 49.34 -16.79
CA LYS A 499 -78.93 48.19 -16.69
C LYS A 499 -79.51 47.01 -17.46
N CYS A 500 -78.68 46.39 -18.30
CA CYS A 500 -79.04 45.21 -19.06
C CYS A 500 -78.11 44.05 -18.68
N LYS A 501 -78.69 42.92 -18.31
CA LYS A 501 -77.94 41.68 -18.07
C LYS A 501 -77.93 40.85 -19.36
N MET A 502 -76.77 40.39 -19.78
CA MET A 502 -76.58 39.55 -20.96
C MET A 502 -75.79 38.31 -20.55
N GLU A 503 -76.25 37.12 -20.96
CA GLU A 503 -75.66 35.84 -20.57
C GLU A 503 -75.26 35.03 -21.81
N SER A 504 -74.27 34.17 -21.64
CA SER A 504 -73.66 33.40 -22.72
C SER A 504 -73.09 32.09 -22.17
N THR A 505 -73.46 30.95 -22.75
CA THR A 505 -72.94 29.63 -22.36
C THR A 505 -72.28 28.95 -23.54
N HIS A 506 -71.06 28.46 -23.35
CA HIS A 506 -70.28 27.80 -24.39
C HIS A 506 -69.55 26.57 -23.88
N HIS A 507 -69.38 25.59 -24.77
CA HIS A 507 -68.55 24.42 -24.51
C HIS A 507 -67.24 24.53 -25.27
N VAL A 508 -66.13 24.34 -24.57
CA VAL A 508 -64.78 24.33 -25.13
C VAL A 508 -64.17 22.97 -24.87
N GLN A 509 -63.56 22.40 -25.91
CA GLN A 509 -62.84 21.14 -25.81
C GLN A 509 -61.35 21.44 -25.68
N LEU A 510 -60.71 20.92 -24.63
CA LEU A 510 -59.29 21.07 -24.35
C LEU A 510 -58.65 19.68 -24.25
N MET A 511 -57.41 19.52 -24.69
CA MET A 511 -56.62 18.31 -24.46
C MET A 511 -55.93 18.41 -23.11
N ALA A 512 -56.46 17.71 -22.11
CA ALA A 512 -55.96 17.76 -20.74
C ALA A 512 -56.10 16.39 -20.02
N PRO A 513 -55.04 15.89 -19.34
CA PRO A 513 -55.11 14.67 -18.54
C PRO A 513 -56.01 14.81 -17.29
N PRO A 514 -56.39 13.69 -16.64
CA PRO A 514 -57.16 13.74 -15.40
C PRO A 514 -56.46 14.56 -14.29
N GLY A 515 -57.23 15.38 -13.57
CA GLY A 515 -56.73 16.15 -12.42
C GLY A 515 -56.21 17.56 -12.71
N THR A 516 -56.35 18.05 -13.94
CA THR A 516 -56.04 19.44 -14.32
C THR A 516 -57.09 20.43 -13.83
N ARG A 517 -56.69 21.65 -13.46
CA ARG A 517 -57.63 22.76 -13.20
C ARG A 517 -57.94 23.50 -14.49
N ILE A 518 -59.19 23.89 -14.68
CA ILE A 518 -59.63 24.69 -15.83
C ILE A 518 -60.03 26.08 -15.36
N SER A 519 -59.59 27.11 -16.06
CA SER A 519 -59.97 28.51 -15.82
C SER A 519 -60.27 29.24 -17.12
N SER A 520 -61.02 30.34 -17.03
CA SER A 520 -61.33 31.21 -18.16
C SER A 520 -61.12 32.68 -17.80
N ASP A 521 -60.56 33.45 -18.73
CA ASP A 521 -60.32 34.88 -18.56
C ASP A 521 -60.81 35.68 -19.78
N ILE A 522 -61.34 36.88 -19.52
CA ILE A 522 -61.73 37.83 -20.57
C ILE A 522 -60.51 38.68 -20.93
N LEU A 523 -60.05 38.57 -22.17
CA LEU A 523 -58.86 39.28 -22.65
C LEU A 523 -59.18 40.70 -23.11
N SER A 524 -60.34 40.89 -23.75
CA SER A 524 -60.78 42.19 -24.24
C SER A 524 -62.30 42.21 -24.42
N TYR A 525 -62.89 43.41 -24.40
CA TYR A 525 -64.31 43.60 -24.63
C TYR A 525 -64.63 45.00 -25.15
N SER A 526 -65.78 45.14 -25.79
CA SER A 526 -66.35 46.41 -26.22
C SER A 526 -67.88 46.38 -26.12
N CYS A 527 -68.49 47.54 -25.90
CA CYS A 527 -69.92 47.72 -26.04
C CYS A 527 -70.23 48.88 -26.98
N SER A 528 -71.22 48.69 -27.85
CA SER A 528 -71.79 49.73 -28.70
C SER A 528 -73.31 49.68 -28.68
N PHE A 529 -73.92 50.79 -29.09
CA PHE A 529 -75.36 50.90 -29.29
C PHE A 529 -75.66 51.55 -30.64
N GLU A 530 -76.79 51.16 -31.22
CA GLU A 530 -77.28 51.67 -32.50
C GLU A 530 -78.78 51.97 -32.34
N GLN A 531 -79.20 53.19 -32.71
CA GLN A 531 -80.63 53.53 -32.72
C GLN A 531 -81.29 52.90 -33.95
N LEU A 532 -82.31 52.08 -33.73
CA LEU A 532 -83.06 51.41 -34.80
C LEU A 532 -84.33 52.20 -35.17
N GLU A 533 -85.06 52.68 -34.17
CA GLU A 533 -86.27 53.50 -34.29
C GLU A 533 -86.24 54.60 -33.22
N GLU A 534 -87.21 55.52 -33.23
CA GLU A 534 -87.27 56.65 -32.27
C GLU A 534 -87.19 56.19 -30.81
N ASP A 535 -87.79 55.04 -30.47
CA ASP A 535 -87.82 54.47 -29.12
C ASP A 535 -87.06 53.14 -28.97
N LYS A 536 -86.30 52.65 -29.97
CA LYS A 536 -85.60 51.35 -29.93
C LYS A 536 -84.11 51.46 -30.19
N TYR A 537 -83.33 50.82 -29.33
CA TYR A 537 -81.87 50.73 -29.48
C TYR A 537 -81.40 49.27 -29.46
N LYS A 538 -80.48 48.95 -30.35
CA LYS A 538 -79.75 47.68 -30.36
C LYS A 538 -78.44 47.84 -29.61
N ILE A 539 -78.24 47.02 -28.60
CA ILE A 539 -77.00 46.95 -27.82
C ILE A 539 -76.19 45.77 -28.32
N THR A 540 -74.90 45.99 -28.56
CA THR A 540 -73.97 44.97 -29.01
C THR A 540 -72.76 44.93 -28.09
N VAL A 541 -72.48 43.77 -27.51
CA VAL A 541 -71.26 43.52 -26.74
C VAL A 541 -70.41 42.51 -27.48
N ILE A 542 -69.13 42.80 -27.68
CA ILE A 542 -68.14 41.86 -28.24
C ILE A 542 -67.08 41.63 -27.17
N PHE A 543 -66.69 40.38 -26.96
CA PHE A 543 -65.59 40.04 -26.05
C PHE A 543 -64.76 38.88 -26.58
N GLN A 544 -63.47 38.89 -26.23
CA GLN A 544 -62.53 37.81 -26.50
C GLN A 544 -62.19 37.12 -25.18
N GLN A 545 -62.29 35.79 -25.19
CA GLN A 545 -62.15 34.97 -24.00
C GLN A 545 -61.13 33.86 -24.24
N SER A 546 -60.27 33.60 -23.25
CA SER A 546 -59.32 32.49 -23.23
C SER A 546 -59.72 31.48 -22.16
N VAL A 547 -59.64 30.20 -22.47
CA VAL A 547 -59.89 29.09 -21.54
C VAL A 547 -58.66 28.21 -21.53
N GLN A 548 -58.16 27.89 -20.34
CA GLN A 548 -56.88 27.20 -20.16
C GLN A 548 -57.01 26.01 -19.19
N SER A 549 -56.25 24.95 -19.45
CA SER A 549 -56.04 23.85 -18.51
C SER A 549 -54.64 23.93 -17.91
N THR A 550 -54.55 23.80 -16.59
CA THR A 550 -53.29 23.88 -15.83
C THR A 550 -53.07 22.64 -14.98
N GLN A 551 -51.82 22.17 -14.94
CA GLN A 551 -51.36 21.11 -14.05
C GLN A 551 -50.26 21.64 -13.14
N ASN A 552 -50.38 21.35 -11.84
CA ASN A 552 -49.31 21.63 -10.90
C ASN A 552 -48.16 20.64 -11.14
N THR A 553 -46.98 21.17 -11.43
CA THR A 553 -45.75 20.41 -11.55
C THR A 553 -44.81 20.84 -10.43
N ILE A 554 -44.25 19.86 -9.71
CA ILE A 554 -43.13 20.10 -8.80
C ILE A 554 -41.87 19.94 -9.66
N LEU A 555 -41.12 21.03 -9.80
CA LEU A 555 -39.81 21.02 -10.46
C LEU A 555 -38.76 21.14 -9.36
N ASP A 556 -37.89 20.13 -9.26
CA ASP A 556 -36.66 20.20 -8.48
C ASP A 556 -35.59 20.83 -9.39
N ILE A 557 -35.17 22.07 -9.10
CA ILE A 557 -34.16 22.79 -9.88
C ILE A 557 -32.94 23.04 -9.00
N PRO A 558 -31.71 22.68 -9.44
CA PRO A 558 -30.49 23.03 -8.71
C PRO A 558 -30.27 24.55 -8.76
N VAL A 559 -30.09 25.17 -7.59
CA VAL A 559 -29.76 26.59 -7.48
C VAL A 559 -28.25 26.74 -7.68
N ILE A 560 -27.85 27.26 -8.84
CA ILE A 560 -26.47 27.70 -9.10
C ILE A 560 -26.40 29.15 -8.62
N GLY A 561 -25.76 29.37 -7.46
CA GLY A 561 -25.56 30.69 -6.85
C GLY A 561 -24.36 31.44 -7.41
#